data_AF-A0A7X8NTM6-F1
#
_entry.id   AF-A0A7X8NTM6-F1
#
_cell.length_a   1.000
_cell.length_b   1.000
_cell.length_c   1.000
_cell.angle_alpha   90.00
_cell.angle_beta   90.00
_cell.angle_gamma   90.00
#
_symmetry.space_group_name_H-M   'P 1'
#
loop_
_entity.id
_entity.type
_entity.pdbx_description
1 polymer ?
#
loop_
_entity_poly.entity_id
_entity_poly.type
_entity_poly.pdbx_seq_one_letter_code
_entity_poly.pdbx_strand_id
1 'polypeptide(L)'
;MDDVKITRRGSLGLAGLAAGMAMSPAVAAAAKGSQGPSKLTPAFKTKIDFKDPEWNRDTYVRIDADIDPTKEKCGWLKGKAYGVRPNEPIRALFGVEGFSFTRTKRLEDGSYRRMLREVVFYRDLQSGEILKTWHNPYTDETVKVVPIANDPFNFTISQWMPEPPSYGGMNKDKPPRQPFLQDWEFGPEGTMILRTDIDMQYPNALNPEKWVRESSGPMNRVSEHFIFTVLRKDVENPRLTHIPHIGAWTRTTPWLPWMLMGQAEGHVNYFTHFQTIPEGEKGLPADLVAAARAMDEKWLHAPTEDYGPSLSSLENYAREQTPAPVPAGWSPPKPPAVAKALQRGGE
;
A
#
# COMPACT_ATOMS: atom_id res chain seq x y z
N MET A 1 6.69 -54.81 -28.28
CA MET A 1 6.46 -54.35 -29.66
C MET A 1 5.80 -52.99 -29.53
N ASP A 2 6.45 -51.85 -29.62
CA ASP A 2 7.84 -51.54 -29.98
C ASP A 2 8.36 -50.43 -29.07
N ASP A 3 9.57 -50.66 -28.60
CA ASP A 3 10.43 -49.71 -27.91
C ASP A 3 11.30 -48.95 -28.92
N VAL A 4 12.08 -48.01 -28.39
CA VAL A 4 13.28 -47.36 -28.96
C VAL A 4 12.96 -46.16 -29.90
N LYS A 5 13.48 -44.93 -29.76
CA LYS A 5 14.87 -44.50 -29.47
C LYS A 5 14.98 -43.08 -28.92
N ILE A 6 15.66 -42.97 -27.78
CA ILE A 6 16.57 -41.85 -27.43
C ILE A 6 17.82 -41.96 -28.32
N THR A 7 18.33 -40.83 -28.82
CA THR A 7 19.71 -40.69 -29.36
C THR A 7 20.41 -39.56 -28.59
N ARG A 8 21.28 -39.90 -27.63
CA ARG A 8 22.77 -39.88 -27.68
C ARG A 8 23.35 -38.49 -28.04
N ARG A 9 23.78 -37.66 -27.08
CA ARG A 9 25.13 -37.64 -26.44
C ARG A 9 26.30 -37.92 -27.40
N GLY A 10 27.07 -36.89 -27.68
CA GLY A 10 28.51 -36.96 -27.94
C GLY A 10 29.27 -36.27 -26.80
N SER A 11 29.80 -37.07 -25.90
CA SER A 11 30.76 -36.78 -24.83
C SER A 11 32.17 -36.58 -25.40
N LEU A 12 33.08 -35.77 -24.86
CA LEU A 12 34.04 -36.12 -23.80
C LEU A 12 35.08 -34.97 -23.68
N GLY A 13 35.65 -34.77 -22.49
CA GLY A 13 36.84 -33.93 -22.30
C GLY A 13 36.97 -33.40 -20.88
N LEU A 14 37.44 -34.24 -19.96
CA LEU A 14 37.70 -33.91 -18.56
C LEU A 14 39.11 -33.31 -18.40
N ALA A 15 39.26 -32.49 -17.34
CA ALA A 15 40.47 -32.18 -16.56
C ALA A 15 41.36 -30.97 -16.95
N GLY A 16 41.23 -29.92 -16.12
CA GLY A 16 42.36 -29.44 -15.32
C GLY A 16 43.03 -28.14 -15.74
N LEU A 17 42.73 -27.04 -15.02
CA LEU A 17 43.75 -26.14 -14.44
C LEU A 17 43.06 -25.10 -13.54
N ALA A 18 43.33 -25.22 -12.24
CA ALA A 18 43.14 -24.14 -11.29
C ALA A 18 44.23 -23.08 -11.54
N ALA A 19 43.82 -21.83 -11.75
CA ALA A 19 44.67 -20.66 -11.59
C ALA A 19 43.83 -19.57 -10.92
N GLY A 20 44.23 -19.22 -9.69
CA GLY A 20 43.51 -18.32 -8.81
C GLY A 20 43.40 -16.90 -9.37
N MET A 21 42.20 -16.35 -9.34
CA MET A 21 42.01 -14.91 -9.27
C MET A 21 41.97 -14.52 -7.80
N ALA A 22 43.02 -13.82 -7.35
CA ALA A 22 43.04 -13.14 -6.08
C ALA A 22 41.85 -12.15 -6.04
N MET A 23 40.86 -12.42 -5.20
CA MET A 23 39.85 -11.42 -4.89
C MET A 23 40.52 -10.27 -4.14
N SER A 24 40.35 -9.05 -4.66
CA SER A 24 40.84 -7.82 -4.03
C SER A 24 40.40 -7.75 -2.55
N PRO A 25 41.26 -7.31 -1.62
CA PRO A 25 40.98 -7.30 -0.17
C PRO A 25 39.76 -6.47 0.24
N ALA A 26 39.24 -5.61 -0.66
CA ALA A 26 38.07 -4.77 -0.41
C ALA A 26 36.74 -5.55 -0.29
N VAL A 27 36.63 -6.76 -0.84
CA VAL A 27 35.40 -7.58 -0.75
C VAL A 27 35.39 -8.48 0.49
N ALA A 28 36.54 -8.73 1.12
CA ALA A 28 36.67 -9.58 2.31
C ALA A 28 36.41 -8.87 3.64
N ALA A 29 36.31 -7.53 3.64
CA ALA A 29 36.05 -6.75 4.86
C ALA A 29 34.56 -6.64 5.24
N ALA A 30 33.63 -6.96 4.32
CA ALA A 30 32.19 -6.98 4.61
C ALA A 30 31.68 -8.34 5.13
N ALA A 31 32.54 -9.36 5.22
CA ALA A 31 32.15 -10.72 5.61
C ALA A 31 32.55 -11.11 7.05
N LYS A 32 33.23 -10.23 7.79
CA LYS A 32 33.55 -10.44 9.23
C LYS A 32 32.63 -9.60 10.10
N GLY A 33 31.36 -9.98 10.11
CA GLY A 33 30.32 -9.36 10.93
C GLY A 33 28.93 -9.92 10.63
N SER A 34 28.78 -11.24 10.50
CA SER A 34 27.44 -11.84 10.38
C SER A 34 27.22 -12.87 11.46
N GLN A 35 26.79 -12.40 12.64
CA GLN A 35 25.79 -13.20 13.35
C GLN A 35 24.55 -13.26 12.44
N GLY A 36 23.87 -14.41 12.41
CA GLY A 36 22.60 -14.54 11.72
C GLY A 36 21.57 -13.50 12.22
N PRO A 37 20.35 -13.49 11.67
CA PRO A 37 19.30 -12.65 12.23
C PRO A 37 19.18 -12.94 13.74
N SER A 38 18.89 -11.90 14.52
CA SER A 38 18.86 -11.93 15.99
C SER A 38 18.20 -13.20 16.55
N LYS A 39 18.55 -13.63 17.77
CA LYS A 39 17.83 -14.73 18.46
C LYS A 39 16.30 -14.52 18.52
N LEU A 40 15.85 -13.27 18.34
CA LEU A 40 14.45 -12.87 18.35
C LEU A 40 13.75 -13.02 16.99
N THR A 41 14.51 -13.20 15.89
CA THR A 41 13.92 -13.36 14.56
C THR A 41 13.35 -14.76 14.40
N PRO A 42 12.06 -14.88 14.07
CA PRO A 42 11.43 -16.18 13.84
C PRO A 42 12.01 -16.90 12.60
N ALA A 43 11.95 -18.23 12.57
CA ALA A 43 12.29 -18.99 11.36
C ALA A 43 11.29 -18.72 10.23
N PHE A 44 11.79 -18.69 8.99
CA PHE A 44 11.02 -18.43 7.78
C PHE A 44 11.56 -19.21 6.56
N LYS A 45 10.71 -19.46 5.57
CA LYS A 45 11.06 -20.12 4.30
C LYS A 45 11.71 -19.15 3.31
N THR A 46 12.77 -19.59 2.65
CA THR A 46 13.47 -18.81 1.59
C THR A 46 13.49 -19.50 0.23
N LYS A 47 13.23 -20.81 0.18
CA LYS A 47 13.09 -21.53 -1.09
C LYS A 47 11.78 -21.13 -1.73
N ILE A 48 11.86 -20.48 -2.90
CA ILE A 48 10.71 -19.99 -3.65
C ILE A 48 9.78 -21.14 -4.02
N ASP A 49 8.52 -21.02 -3.59
CA ASP A 49 7.42 -21.91 -3.96
C ASP A 49 6.08 -21.14 -3.92
N PHE A 50 5.60 -20.71 -5.08
CA PHE A 50 4.36 -19.92 -5.18
C PHE A 50 3.11 -20.68 -4.72
N LYS A 51 3.19 -22.02 -4.63
CA LYS A 51 2.07 -22.88 -4.22
C LYS A 51 2.10 -23.21 -2.72
N ASP A 52 3.13 -22.79 -2.01
CA ASP A 52 3.27 -22.99 -0.57
C ASP A 52 2.73 -21.77 0.19
N PRO A 53 1.61 -21.90 0.94
CA PRO A 53 1.02 -20.78 1.66
C PRO A 53 1.89 -20.29 2.82
N GLU A 54 2.79 -21.12 3.38
CA GLU A 54 3.73 -20.66 4.41
C GLU A 54 4.87 -19.85 3.81
N TRP A 55 5.36 -20.24 2.62
CA TRP A 55 6.33 -19.43 1.89
C TRP A 55 5.75 -18.08 1.48
N ASN A 56 4.49 -18.05 1.03
CA ASN A 56 3.78 -16.81 0.71
C ASN A 56 3.64 -15.93 1.96
N ARG A 57 3.21 -16.49 3.10
CA ARG A 57 3.14 -15.78 4.39
C ARG A 57 4.49 -15.15 4.73
N ASP A 58 5.55 -15.96 4.72
CA ASP A 58 6.89 -15.56 5.15
C ASP A 58 7.53 -14.52 4.22
N THR A 59 7.30 -14.63 2.91
CA THR A 59 7.79 -13.66 1.93
C THR A 59 7.00 -12.36 2.00
N TYR A 60 5.67 -12.44 2.07
CA TYR A 60 4.80 -11.26 2.14
C TYR A 60 5.05 -10.44 3.40
N VAL A 61 5.13 -11.08 4.58
CA VAL A 61 5.39 -10.36 5.83
C VAL A 61 6.75 -9.65 5.81
N ARG A 62 7.77 -10.22 5.15
CA ARG A 62 9.09 -9.59 4.99
C ARG A 62 9.05 -8.42 4.01
N ILE A 63 8.07 -8.33 3.10
CA ILE A 63 7.86 -7.16 2.24
C ILE A 63 7.07 -6.08 3.00
N ASP A 64 6.00 -6.49 3.65
CA ASP A 64 5.09 -5.57 4.33
C ASP A 64 5.71 -4.99 5.62
N ALA A 65 6.62 -5.71 6.28
CA ALA A 65 7.29 -5.32 7.52
C ALA A 65 8.72 -5.91 7.67
N ASP A 66 9.36 -5.63 8.81
CA ASP A 66 10.51 -6.38 9.31
C ASP A 66 10.02 -7.46 10.31
N ILE A 67 10.50 -8.70 10.16
CA ILE A 67 10.14 -9.81 11.06
C ILE A 67 11.02 -9.91 12.30
N ASP A 68 12.06 -9.08 12.42
CA ASP A 68 12.73 -8.84 13.69
C ASP A 68 11.83 -7.90 14.53
N PRO A 69 11.23 -8.38 15.64
CA PRO A 69 10.26 -7.61 16.40
C PRO A 69 10.86 -6.36 17.07
N THR A 70 12.19 -6.24 17.12
CA THR A 70 12.88 -5.07 17.65
C THR A 70 12.95 -3.90 16.65
N LYS A 71 12.65 -4.16 15.38
CA LYS A 71 12.71 -3.18 14.30
C LYS A 71 11.31 -2.72 13.90
N GLU A 72 11.29 -1.59 13.22
CA GLU A 72 10.14 -1.13 12.46
C GLU A 72 10.59 -0.82 11.04
N LYS A 73 9.74 -1.11 10.07
CA LYS A 73 9.95 -0.75 8.67
C LYS A 73 9.28 0.60 8.42
N CYS A 74 10.00 1.50 7.75
CA CYS A 74 9.43 2.71 7.18
C CYS A 74 9.18 2.53 5.68
N GLY A 75 7.95 2.79 5.23
CA GLY A 75 7.59 2.92 3.82
C GLY A 75 7.26 4.37 3.49
N TRP A 76 7.58 4.82 2.29
CA TRP A 76 7.19 6.14 1.78
C TRP A 76 6.51 5.99 0.42
N LEU A 77 5.49 6.82 0.18
CA LEU A 77 4.75 6.86 -1.08
C LEU A 77 4.61 8.28 -1.59
N LYS A 78 4.53 8.42 -2.92
CA LYS A 78 4.28 9.68 -3.60
C LYS A 78 3.55 9.50 -4.92
N GLY A 79 2.67 10.43 -5.25
CA GLY A 79 1.95 10.45 -6.52
C GLY A 79 0.94 11.58 -6.61
N LYS A 80 -0.15 11.33 -7.34
CA LYS A 80 -1.23 12.29 -7.57
C LYS A 80 -2.59 11.63 -7.47
N ALA A 81 -3.58 12.41 -7.04
CA ALA A 81 -4.98 12.06 -7.11
C ALA A 81 -5.66 12.81 -8.25
N TYR A 82 -6.57 12.12 -8.92
CA TYR A 82 -7.29 12.62 -10.09
C TYR A 82 -8.79 12.47 -9.90
N GLY A 83 -9.54 13.51 -10.23
CA GLY A 83 -10.99 13.47 -10.26
C GLY A 83 -11.47 12.98 -11.62
N VAL A 84 -12.31 11.94 -11.59
CA VAL A 84 -12.92 11.32 -12.76
C VAL A 84 -14.42 11.56 -12.69
N ARG A 85 -14.95 12.35 -13.61
CA ARG A 85 -16.36 12.71 -13.72
C ARG A 85 -16.79 12.69 -15.20
N PRO A 86 -18.06 12.37 -15.53
CA PRO A 86 -18.48 12.36 -16.92
C PRO A 86 -18.33 13.71 -17.61
N ASN A 87 -18.26 13.66 -18.95
CA ASN A 87 -18.36 14.80 -19.85
C ASN A 87 -17.26 15.86 -19.70
N GLU A 88 -16.15 15.55 -19.04
CA GLU A 88 -14.95 16.38 -19.00
C GLU A 88 -13.66 15.54 -18.95
N PRO A 89 -12.50 16.12 -19.30
CA PRO A 89 -11.21 15.45 -19.10
C PRO A 89 -10.95 15.13 -17.62
N ILE A 90 -10.22 14.05 -17.37
CA ILE A 90 -9.72 13.70 -16.04
C ILE A 90 -8.85 14.85 -15.51
N ARG A 91 -9.12 15.28 -14.27
CA ARG A 91 -8.47 16.44 -13.66
C ARG A 91 -7.50 16.02 -12.57
N ALA A 92 -6.26 16.49 -12.62
CA ALA A 92 -5.37 16.37 -11.47
C ALA A 92 -5.87 17.30 -10.34
N LEU A 93 -6.02 16.77 -9.13
CA LEU A 93 -6.61 17.52 -8.01
C LEU A 93 -5.54 18.04 -7.05
N PHE A 94 -4.66 17.14 -6.61
CA PHE A 94 -3.59 17.41 -5.63
C PHE A 94 -2.52 16.31 -5.71
N GLY A 95 -1.32 16.64 -5.22
CA GLY A 95 -0.29 15.65 -4.93
C GLY A 95 -0.69 14.80 -3.73
N VAL A 96 -0.19 13.57 -3.69
CA VAL A 96 -0.39 12.61 -2.61
C VAL A 96 0.99 12.20 -2.12
N GLU A 97 1.28 12.38 -0.84
CA GLU A 97 2.57 11.99 -0.27
C GLU A 97 2.40 11.58 1.18
N GLY A 98 3.01 10.46 1.56
CA GLY A 98 2.79 9.88 2.87
C GLY A 98 3.81 8.82 3.19
N PHE A 99 3.66 8.26 4.39
CA PHE A 99 4.53 7.21 4.88
C PHE A 99 3.79 6.33 5.87
N SER A 100 4.37 5.18 6.14
CA SER A 100 3.88 4.24 7.13
C SER A 100 5.02 3.62 7.92
N PHE A 101 4.71 3.28 9.16
CA PHE A 101 5.60 2.50 10.02
C PHE A 101 4.91 1.20 10.42
N THR A 102 5.61 0.09 10.19
CA THR A 102 5.11 -1.25 10.46
C THR A 102 6.04 -2.02 11.38
N ARG A 103 5.48 -2.67 12.39
CA ARG A 103 6.14 -3.67 13.24
C ARG A 103 5.35 -4.97 13.20
N THR A 104 6.01 -6.09 13.49
CA THR A 104 5.35 -7.38 13.64
C THR A 104 5.53 -7.97 15.03
N LYS A 105 4.53 -8.76 15.47
CA LYS A 105 4.66 -9.73 16.56
C LYS A 105 4.40 -11.12 16.01
N ARG A 106 5.26 -12.09 16.31
CA ARG A 106 5.02 -13.50 15.98
C ARG A 106 3.97 -14.06 16.94
N LEU A 107 2.96 -14.75 16.41
CA LEU A 107 1.91 -15.41 17.19
C LEU A 107 2.24 -16.89 17.43
N GLU A 108 1.60 -17.49 18.43
CA GLU A 108 1.82 -18.89 18.85
C GLU A 108 1.57 -19.90 17.71
N ASP A 109 0.59 -19.62 16.86
CA ASP A 109 0.24 -20.45 15.69
C ASP A 109 1.20 -20.29 14.51
N GLY A 110 2.25 -19.49 14.67
CA GLY A 110 3.24 -19.22 13.63
C GLY A 110 2.85 -18.12 12.65
N SER A 111 1.68 -17.50 12.78
CA SER A 111 1.31 -16.30 12.02
C SER A 111 2.00 -15.04 12.57
N TYR A 112 1.83 -13.92 11.87
CA TYR A 112 2.36 -12.62 12.27
C TYR A 112 1.23 -11.62 12.47
N ARG A 113 1.19 -11.00 13.64
CA ARG A 113 0.37 -9.82 13.86
C ARG A 113 1.12 -8.61 13.32
N ARG A 114 0.59 -8.03 12.24
CA ARG A 114 1.07 -6.78 11.67
C ARG A 114 0.47 -5.62 12.44
N MET A 115 1.33 -4.71 12.89
CA MET A 115 0.94 -3.48 13.57
C MET A 115 1.41 -2.29 12.76
N LEU A 116 0.48 -1.51 12.24
CA LEU A 116 0.77 -0.41 11.32
C LEU A 116 0.12 0.89 11.78
N ARG A 117 0.87 1.97 11.57
CA ARG A 117 0.37 3.34 11.53
C ARG A 117 0.79 4.00 10.22
N GLU A 118 -0.12 4.73 9.60
CA GLU A 118 0.17 5.45 8.35
C GLU A 118 -0.52 6.80 8.28
N VAL A 119 0.15 7.72 7.60
CA VAL A 119 -0.37 9.05 7.31
C VAL A 119 -0.07 9.43 5.86
N VAL A 120 -1.07 9.99 5.19
CA VAL A 120 -0.93 10.53 3.83
C VAL A 120 -1.48 11.94 3.80
N PHE A 121 -0.63 12.87 3.38
CA PHE A 121 -0.94 14.27 3.19
C PHE A 121 -1.21 14.56 1.72
N TYR A 122 -1.96 15.64 1.49
CA TYR A 122 -2.24 16.17 0.17
C TYR A 122 -1.39 17.41 -0.07
N ARG A 123 -0.87 17.55 -1.30
CA ARG A 123 0.02 18.65 -1.67
C ARG A 123 -0.57 19.51 -2.78
N ASP A 124 -0.28 20.80 -2.74
CA ASP A 124 -0.57 21.69 -3.85
C ASP A 124 0.23 21.25 -5.09
N LEU A 125 -0.40 21.29 -6.26
CA LEU A 125 0.23 20.81 -7.49
C LEU A 125 1.32 21.73 -8.02
N GLN A 126 1.27 23.02 -7.67
CA GLN A 126 2.20 24.03 -8.20
C GLN A 126 3.37 24.28 -7.26
N SER A 127 3.09 24.55 -5.98
CA SER A 127 4.09 24.84 -4.96
C SER A 127 4.68 23.59 -4.31
N GLY A 128 3.94 22.47 -4.31
CA GLY A 128 4.31 21.26 -3.58
C GLY A 128 4.08 21.34 -2.07
N GLU A 129 3.53 22.42 -1.54
CA GLU A 129 3.26 22.58 -0.11
C GLU A 129 2.16 21.63 0.36
N ILE A 130 2.25 21.16 1.62
CA ILE A 130 1.19 20.37 2.25
C ILE A 130 -0.05 21.25 2.44
N LEU A 131 -1.17 20.83 1.88
CA LEU A 131 -2.43 21.56 1.88
C LEU A 131 -3.10 21.51 3.26
N LYS A 132 -3.43 22.68 3.79
CA LYS A 132 -4.38 22.84 4.91
C LYS A 132 -5.80 23.11 4.42
N THR A 133 -5.90 23.84 3.31
CA THR A 133 -7.12 24.15 2.59
C THR A 133 -6.91 23.88 1.11
N TRP A 134 -7.97 23.56 0.39
CA TRP A 134 -7.92 23.31 -1.04
C TRP A 134 -9.12 23.94 -1.73
N HIS A 135 -8.89 24.55 -2.88
CA HIS A 135 -9.97 25.07 -3.72
C HIS A 135 -10.56 23.92 -4.54
N ASN A 136 -11.82 23.58 -4.29
CA ASN A 136 -12.52 22.54 -5.03
C ASN A 136 -13.02 23.09 -6.37
N PRO A 137 -12.45 22.66 -7.51
CA PRO A 137 -12.82 23.20 -8.81
C PRO A 137 -14.19 22.72 -9.32
N TYR A 138 -14.84 21.81 -8.60
CA TYR A 138 -16.18 21.31 -8.94
C TYR A 138 -17.31 22.08 -8.25
N THR A 139 -17.02 22.68 -7.08
CA THR A 139 -17.99 23.44 -6.29
C THR A 139 -17.65 24.92 -6.17
N ASP A 140 -16.44 25.32 -6.60
CA ASP A 140 -15.87 26.66 -6.44
C ASP A 140 -15.68 27.07 -4.96
N GLU A 141 -15.66 26.09 -4.05
CA GLU A 141 -15.51 26.31 -2.61
C GLU A 141 -14.08 26.04 -2.14
N THR A 142 -13.60 26.82 -1.18
CA THR A 142 -12.37 26.47 -0.44
C THR A 142 -12.73 25.61 0.76
N VAL A 143 -12.21 24.38 0.79
CA VAL A 143 -12.49 23.38 1.82
C VAL A 143 -11.27 23.12 2.69
N LYS A 144 -11.49 22.75 3.96
CA LYS A 144 -10.41 22.28 4.84
C LYS A 144 -10.01 20.87 4.42
N VAL A 145 -8.71 20.62 4.29
CA VAL A 145 -8.17 19.31 3.94
C VAL A 145 -8.05 18.44 5.19
N VAL A 146 -8.42 17.17 5.08
CA VAL A 146 -8.24 16.16 6.13
C VAL A 146 -7.33 15.05 5.59
N PRO A 147 -6.16 14.80 6.19
CA PRO A 147 -5.24 13.77 5.73
C PRO A 147 -5.81 12.37 5.94
N ILE A 148 -5.28 11.38 5.22
CA ILE A 148 -5.47 9.97 5.59
C ILE A 148 -4.62 9.73 6.83
N ALA A 149 -5.23 9.23 7.90
CA ALA A 149 -4.58 8.96 9.16
C ALA A 149 -5.18 7.69 9.75
N ASN A 150 -4.50 6.55 9.56
CA ASN A 150 -4.97 5.25 10.02
C ASN A 150 -4.12 4.80 11.21
N ASP A 151 -4.75 4.74 12.38
CA ASP A 151 -4.13 4.35 13.65
C ASP A 151 -5.14 3.60 14.55
N PRO A 152 -4.97 2.29 14.76
CA PRO A 152 -4.05 1.38 14.07
C PRO A 152 -4.67 0.83 12.78
N PHE A 153 -3.86 0.24 11.90
CA PHE A 153 -4.34 -0.59 10.80
C PHE A 153 -3.74 -2.00 10.86
N ASN A 154 -4.14 -2.72 11.90
CA ASN A 154 -3.61 -4.03 12.25
C ASN A 154 -4.40 -5.16 11.60
N PHE A 155 -3.70 -6.19 11.12
CA PHE A 155 -4.28 -7.45 10.69
C PHE A 155 -3.29 -8.60 10.88
N THR A 156 -3.75 -9.84 10.72
CA THR A 156 -2.92 -11.04 10.88
C THR A 156 -2.51 -11.58 9.52
N ILE A 157 -1.21 -11.73 9.30
CA ILE A 157 -0.62 -12.38 8.12
C ILE A 157 -0.36 -13.85 8.48
N SER A 158 -1.11 -14.76 7.87
CA SER A 158 -1.03 -16.19 8.12
C SER A 158 -0.91 -16.99 6.83
N GLN A 159 -0.88 -18.32 6.91
CA GLN A 159 -0.98 -19.21 5.74
C GLN A 159 -2.40 -19.28 5.15
N TRP A 160 -3.33 -18.47 5.66
CA TRP A 160 -4.71 -18.32 5.22
C TRP A 160 -4.97 -16.88 4.81
N MET A 161 -5.82 -16.69 3.80
CA MET A 161 -6.27 -15.36 3.40
C MET A 161 -6.83 -14.59 4.61
N PRO A 162 -6.45 -13.31 4.78
CA PRO A 162 -7.01 -12.50 5.85
C PRO A 162 -8.52 -12.35 5.66
N GLU A 163 -9.25 -12.26 6.78
CA GLU A 163 -10.64 -11.81 6.71
C GLU A 163 -10.69 -10.37 6.17
N PRO A 164 -11.72 -9.99 5.40
CA PRO A 164 -11.91 -8.61 4.98
C PRO A 164 -11.85 -7.66 6.19
N PRO A 165 -11.25 -6.47 6.05
CA PRO A 165 -11.17 -5.51 7.16
C PRO A 165 -12.57 -5.20 7.68
N SER A 166 -12.79 -5.36 8.98
CA SER A 166 -14.12 -5.20 9.58
C SER A 166 -14.55 -3.73 9.73
N TYR A 167 -13.60 -2.79 9.76
CA TYR A 167 -13.84 -1.36 9.99
C TYR A 167 -14.75 -1.10 11.20
N GLY A 168 -14.40 -1.69 12.35
CA GLY A 168 -15.23 -1.60 13.55
C GLY A 168 -16.58 -2.34 13.45
N GLY A 169 -16.67 -3.35 12.58
CA GLY A 169 -17.87 -4.17 12.36
C GLY A 169 -18.82 -3.66 11.26
N MET A 170 -18.42 -2.62 10.52
CA MET A 170 -19.15 -2.09 9.37
C MET A 170 -19.14 -3.10 8.22
N ASN A 171 -18.00 -3.72 7.96
CA ASN A 171 -17.90 -4.83 7.02
C ASN A 171 -18.07 -6.15 7.79
N LYS A 172 -19.05 -6.96 7.36
CA LYS A 172 -19.41 -8.25 7.97
C LYS A 172 -19.16 -9.43 7.04
N ASP A 173 -18.52 -9.19 5.91
CA ASP A 173 -18.21 -10.25 4.96
C ASP A 173 -17.25 -11.28 5.58
N LYS A 174 -17.53 -12.55 5.33
CA LYS A 174 -16.79 -13.70 5.85
C LYS A 174 -16.64 -14.74 4.75
N PRO A 175 -15.76 -14.48 3.78
CA PRO A 175 -15.52 -15.41 2.69
C PRO A 175 -15.01 -16.76 3.23
N PRO A 176 -15.19 -17.87 2.49
CA PRO A 176 -14.64 -19.16 2.87
C PRO A 176 -13.13 -19.09 3.09
N ARG A 177 -12.64 -19.84 4.07
CA ARG A 177 -11.21 -19.91 4.37
C ARG A 177 -10.44 -20.46 3.17
N GLN A 178 -9.48 -19.68 2.68
CA GLN A 178 -8.62 -20.05 1.55
C GLN A 178 -7.14 -19.98 1.96
N PRO A 179 -6.27 -20.84 1.39
CA PRO A 179 -4.82 -20.72 1.57
C PRO A 179 -4.33 -19.34 1.10
N PHE A 180 -3.34 -18.78 1.80
CA PHE A 180 -2.70 -17.51 1.42
C PHE A 180 -1.75 -17.73 0.25
N LEU A 181 -2.29 -17.84 -0.95
CA LEU A 181 -1.53 -17.87 -2.20
C LEU A 181 -1.65 -16.52 -2.87
N GLN A 182 -0.53 -15.91 -3.22
CA GLN A 182 -0.49 -14.58 -3.81
C GLN A 182 -0.10 -14.64 -5.29
N ASP A 183 -0.41 -13.56 -6.01
CA ASP A 183 -0.20 -13.46 -7.45
C ASP A 183 1.25 -13.04 -7.75
N TRP A 184 2.12 -14.06 -7.83
CA TRP A 184 3.55 -13.90 -8.08
C TRP A 184 3.93 -14.16 -9.53
N GLU A 185 4.81 -13.32 -10.06
CA GLU A 185 5.46 -13.49 -11.35
C GLU A 185 6.97 -13.27 -11.24
N PHE A 186 7.75 -13.93 -12.10
CA PHE A 186 9.16 -13.58 -12.29
C PHE A 186 9.25 -12.38 -13.23
N GLY A 187 10.03 -11.37 -12.83
CA GLY A 187 10.34 -10.22 -13.66
C GLY A 187 11.72 -10.32 -14.32
N PRO A 188 12.11 -9.33 -15.15
CA PRO A 188 13.43 -9.27 -15.75
C PRO A 188 14.53 -9.05 -14.69
N GLU A 189 15.78 -9.28 -15.07
CA GLU A 189 16.97 -8.93 -14.27
C GLU A 189 16.98 -9.49 -12.84
N GLY A 190 16.37 -10.66 -12.64
CA GLY A 190 16.33 -11.32 -11.33
C GLY A 190 15.35 -10.65 -10.35
N THR A 191 14.34 -9.94 -10.84
CA THR A 191 13.23 -9.41 -10.04
C THR A 191 12.09 -10.42 -9.90
N MET A 192 11.25 -10.21 -8.90
CA MET A 192 9.95 -10.83 -8.75
C MET A 192 8.89 -9.75 -8.56
N ILE A 193 7.71 -9.99 -9.10
CA ILE A 193 6.57 -9.08 -9.04
C ILE A 193 5.48 -9.76 -8.22
N LEU A 194 4.90 -9.03 -7.27
CA LEU A 194 3.72 -9.44 -6.52
C LEU A 194 2.61 -8.44 -6.77
N ARG A 195 1.42 -8.94 -7.15
CA ARG A 195 0.18 -8.16 -7.16
C ARG A 195 -0.70 -8.51 -5.98
N THR A 196 -1.23 -7.50 -5.30
CA THR A 196 -2.26 -7.69 -4.28
C THR A 196 -3.36 -6.66 -4.47
N ASP A 197 -4.61 -7.12 -4.44
CA ASP A 197 -5.78 -6.30 -4.71
C ASP A 197 -6.81 -6.46 -3.60
N ILE A 198 -7.57 -5.39 -3.35
CA ILE A 198 -8.72 -5.42 -2.46
C ILE A 198 -9.86 -4.63 -3.10
N ASP A 199 -10.97 -5.33 -3.35
CA ASP A 199 -12.20 -4.76 -3.90
C ASP A 199 -13.31 -4.86 -2.86
N MET A 200 -13.83 -3.71 -2.41
CA MET A 200 -14.77 -3.67 -1.30
C MET A 200 -16.01 -2.85 -1.62
N GLN A 201 -17.14 -3.35 -1.14
CA GLN A 201 -18.37 -2.58 -0.97
C GLN A 201 -18.96 -2.87 0.41
N TYR A 202 -19.06 -1.85 1.26
CA TYR A 202 -19.52 -2.01 2.64
C TYR A 202 -20.35 -0.78 3.08
N PRO A 203 -21.16 -0.88 4.16
CA PRO A 203 -21.94 0.24 4.67
C PRO A 203 -21.06 1.48 4.93
N ASN A 204 -21.52 2.64 4.47
CA ASN A 204 -20.79 3.89 4.64
C ASN A 204 -20.92 4.41 6.08
N ALA A 205 -19.81 4.75 6.73
CA ALA A 205 -19.80 5.37 8.05
C ALA A 205 -20.45 6.76 8.06
N LEU A 206 -20.47 7.43 6.91
CA LEU A 206 -21.09 8.73 6.71
C LEU A 206 -22.54 8.52 6.23
N ASN A 207 -23.50 8.43 7.17
CA ASN A 207 -24.93 8.37 6.83
C ASN A 207 -25.31 9.59 5.97
N PRO A 208 -25.83 9.41 4.73
CA PRO A 208 -26.12 10.50 3.80
C PRO A 208 -27.19 11.50 4.28
N GLU A 209 -28.05 11.12 5.22
CA GLU A 209 -29.02 12.06 5.83
C GLU A 209 -28.35 13.05 6.78
N LYS A 210 -27.27 12.62 7.44
CA LYS A 210 -26.50 13.44 8.39
C LYS A 210 -25.33 14.15 7.72
N TRP A 211 -24.63 13.45 6.84
CA TRP A 211 -23.41 13.87 6.15
C TRP A 211 -23.73 14.19 4.69
N VAL A 212 -24.64 15.12 4.48
CA VAL A 212 -25.25 15.42 3.17
C VAL A 212 -24.20 15.78 2.11
N ARG A 213 -23.13 16.47 2.52
CA ARG A 213 -22.08 16.97 1.61
C ARG A 213 -20.87 16.06 1.55
N GLU A 214 -20.67 15.18 2.52
CA GLU A 214 -19.49 14.32 2.63
C GLU A 214 -19.75 12.88 2.23
N SER A 215 -21.00 12.42 2.36
CA SER A 215 -21.36 11.05 2.05
C SER A 215 -21.51 10.84 0.55
N SER A 216 -20.82 9.83 0.03
CA SER A 216 -21.01 9.30 -1.32
C SER A 216 -22.26 8.43 -1.47
N GLY A 217 -23.09 8.29 -0.42
CA GLY A 217 -24.27 7.44 -0.39
C GLY A 217 -24.21 6.35 0.69
N PRO A 218 -25.19 5.43 0.71
CA PRO A 218 -25.34 4.45 1.80
C PRO A 218 -24.23 3.38 1.88
N MET A 219 -23.51 3.16 0.77
CA MET A 219 -22.42 2.19 0.69
C MET A 219 -21.14 2.91 0.28
N ASN A 220 -20.03 2.59 0.92
CA ASN A 220 -18.70 2.93 0.43
C ASN A 220 -18.25 1.85 -0.56
N ARG A 221 -17.71 2.26 -1.71
CA ARG A 221 -17.16 1.36 -2.72
C ARG A 221 -15.74 1.80 -3.04
N VAL A 222 -14.77 0.98 -2.68
CA VAL A 222 -13.35 1.30 -2.78
C VAL A 222 -12.60 0.10 -3.34
N SER A 223 -11.59 0.38 -4.14
CA SER A 223 -10.64 -0.62 -4.59
C SER A 223 -9.22 -0.09 -4.42
N GLU A 224 -8.30 -0.95 -3.99
CA GLU A 224 -6.88 -0.65 -3.91
C GLU A 224 -6.06 -1.77 -4.55
N HIS A 225 -5.05 -1.38 -5.33
CA HIS A 225 -4.19 -2.28 -6.06
C HIS A 225 -2.73 -1.95 -5.75
N PHE A 226 -1.96 -2.98 -5.45
CA PHE A 226 -0.53 -2.86 -5.16
C PHE A 226 0.26 -3.75 -6.09
N ILE A 227 1.36 -3.20 -6.60
CA ILE A 227 2.38 -3.94 -7.35
C ILE A 227 3.69 -3.75 -6.60
N PHE A 228 4.24 -4.84 -6.07
CA PHE A 228 5.56 -4.85 -5.44
C PHE A 228 6.57 -5.41 -6.42
N THR A 229 7.75 -4.80 -6.49
CA THR A 229 8.92 -5.34 -7.20
C THR A 229 10.04 -5.56 -6.19
N VAL A 230 10.50 -6.81 -6.10
CA VAL A 230 11.56 -7.26 -5.19
C VAL A 230 12.69 -7.91 -5.96
N LEU A 231 13.89 -7.96 -5.37
CA LEU A 231 14.98 -8.76 -5.93
C LEU A 231 14.86 -10.21 -5.46
N ARG A 232 14.92 -11.16 -6.40
CA ARG A 232 14.87 -12.60 -6.10
C ARG A 232 15.93 -13.02 -5.08
N LYS A 233 17.15 -12.50 -5.22
CA LYS A 233 18.26 -12.79 -4.30
C LYS A 233 17.94 -12.41 -2.85
N ASP A 234 17.11 -11.41 -2.63
CA ASP A 234 16.74 -10.91 -1.29
C ASP A 234 15.61 -11.77 -0.69
N VAL A 235 14.69 -12.26 -1.53
CA VAL A 235 13.69 -13.27 -1.16
C VAL A 235 14.37 -14.55 -0.67
N GLU A 236 15.37 -15.04 -1.42
CA GLU A 236 16.14 -16.26 -1.11
C GLU A 236 17.14 -16.07 0.05
N ASN A 237 17.39 -14.83 0.51
CA ASN A 237 18.40 -14.53 1.53
C ASN A 237 17.92 -14.82 2.96
N PRO A 238 18.50 -15.81 3.67
CA PRO A 238 18.07 -16.18 5.03
C PRO A 238 18.53 -15.20 6.12
N ARG A 239 19.34 -14.19 5.79
CA ARG A 239 19.81 -13.17 6.75
C ARG A 239 18.99 -11.88 6.74
N LEU A 240 18.10 -11.73 5.77
CA LEU A 240 17.42 -10.47 5.52
C LEU A 240 16.03 -10.49 6.15
N THR A 241 15.82 -9.78 7.27
CA THR A 241 14.54 -9.83 8.01
C THR A 241 13.45 -8.92 7.42
N HIS A 242 13.82 -8.07 6.48
CA HIS A 242 12.91 -7.24 5.68
C HIS A 242 13.43 -7.19 4.24
N ILE A 243 12.57 -7.41 3.24
CA ILE A 243 12.90 -7.36 1.82
C ILE A 243 12.68 -5.92 1.30
N PRO A 244 13.76 -5.18 0.97
CA PRO A 244 13.63 -3.87 0.35
C PRO A 244 12.92 -3.98 -0.99
N HIS A 245 12.07 -3.01 -1.27
CA HIS A 245 11.23 -3.04 -2.47
C HIS A 245 10.84 -1.64 -2.93
N ILE A 246 10.47 -1.58 -4.19
CA ILE A 246 9.73 -0.46 -4.79
C ILE A 246 8.39 -0.99 -5.31
N GLY A 247 7.46 -0.10 -5.60
CA GLY A 247 6.18 -0.51 -6.12
C GLY A 247 5.28 0.63 -6.55
N ALA A 248 4.06 0.26 -6.92
CA ALA A 248 2.99 1.18 -7.26
C ALA A 248 1.75 0.86 -6.43
N TRP A 249 1.10 1.92 -5.94
CA TRP A 249 -0.20 1.83 -5.29
C TRP A 249 -1.19 2.69 -6.06
N THR A 250 -2.31 2.10 -6.45
CA THR A 250 -3.45 2.80 -7.01
C THR A 250 -4.68 2.55 -6.17
N ARG A 251 -5.56 3.54 -6.13
CA ARG A 251 -6.82 3.47 -5.38
C ARG A 251 -7.92 4.12 -6.19
N THR A 252 -9.03 3.43 -6.31
CA THR A 252 -10.31 3.96 -6.79
C THR A 252 -11.20 4.15 -5.59
N THR A 253 -11.67 5.37 -5.34
CA THR A 253 -12.49 5.69 -4.15
C THR A 253 -13.50 6.77 -4.49
N PRO A 254 -14.65 6.86 -3.80
CA PRO A 254 -15.57 7.97 -4.03
C PRO A 254 -14.88 9.32 -3.74
N TRP A 255 -15.53 10.42 -4.09
CA TRP A 255 -15.07 11.74 -3.68
C TRP A 255 -14.73 11.75 -2.19
N LEU A 256 -13.57 12.31 -1.83
CA LEU A 256 -13.14 12.30 -0.44
C LEU A 256 -14.13 13.13 0.39
N PRO A 257 -14.47 12.71 1.63
CA PRO A 257 -15.46 13.40 2.45
C PRO A 257 -15.25 14.91 2.55
N TRP A 258 -14.01 15.34 2.77
CA TRP A 258 -13.64 16.76 2.90
C TRP A 258 -13.74 17.56 1.59
N MET A 259 -13.89 16.91 0.43
CA MET A 259 -14.14 17.61 -0.83
C MET A 259 -15.58 18.15 -0.92
N LEU A 260 -16.49 17.75 -0.04
CA LEU A 260 -17.88 18.23 0.02
C LEU A 260 -18.69 18.00 -1.27
N MET A 261 -18.45 16.87 -1.94
CA MET A 261 -19.07 16.51 -3.22
C MET A 261 -20.41 15.76 -3.08
N GLY A 262 -20.72 15.26 -1.88
CA GLY A 262 -21.87 14.42 -1.59
C GLY A 262 -21.99 13.26 -2.59
N GLN A 263 -23.19 13.08 -3.13
CA GLN A 263 -23.50 12.04 -4.11
C GLN A 263 -23.26 12.51 -5.56
N ALA A 264 -22.36 13.47 -5.79
CA ALA A 264 -22.00 13.89 -7.15
C ALA A 264 -21.42 12.70 -7.94
N GLU A 265 -21.78 12.61 -9.22
CA GLU A 265 -21.27 11.56 -10.09
C GLU A 265 -19.75 11.68 -10.24
N GLY A 266 -19.06 10.54 -10.25
CA GLY A 266 -17.61 10.46 -10.36
C GLY A 266 -16.93 9.87 -9.13
N HIS A 267 -15.61 9.93 -9.13
CA HIS A 267 -14.75 9.34 -8.10
C HIS A 267 -13.33 9.93 -8.17
N VAL A 268 -12.49 9.55 -7.21
CA VAL A 268 -11.06 9.87 -7.18
C VAL A 268 -10.25 8.63 -7.51
N ASN A 269 -9.27 8.78 -8.41
CA ASN A 269 -8.24 7.79 -8.71
C ASN A 269 -6.88 8.26 -8.23
N TYR A 270 -6.18 7.40 -7.50
CA TYR A 270 -4.81 7.61 -7.03
C TYR A 270 -3.86 6.86 -7.96
N PHE A 271 -2.79 7.54 -8.37
CA PHE A 271 -1.65 6.92 -9.04
C PHE A 271 -0.38 7.32 -8.31
N THR A 272 0.21 6.35 -7.60
CA THR A 272 1.37 6.56 -6.75
C THR A 272 2.44 5.49 -6.95
N HIS A 273 3.66 5.81 -6.59
CA HIS A 273 4.72 4.85 -6.35
C HIS A 273 5.08 4.85 -4.87
N PHE A 274 5.67 3.75 -4.40
CA PHE A 274 6.19 3.62 -3.05
C PHE A 274 7.52 2.90 -3.03
N GLN A 275 8.26 3.09 -1.93
CA GLN A 275 9.51 2.40 -1.67
C GLN A 275 9.76 2.25 -0.17
N THR A 276 10.65 1.32 0.17
CA THR A 276 11.22 1.21 1.51
C THR A 276 12.17 2.38 1.78
N ILE A 277 12.15 2.94 3.00
CA ILE A 277 13.12 3.94 3.48
C ILE A 277 14.00 3.30 4.56
N PRO A 278 15.23 2.86 4.21
CA PRO A 278 16.12 2.16 5.15
C PRO A 278 16.52 3.00 6.37
N GLU A 279 16.61 4.32 6.20
CA GLU A 279 16.99 5.25 7.26
C GLU A 279 15.85 5.58 8.24
N GLY A 280 14.67 4.97 8.05
CA GLY A 280 13.48 5.25 8.84
C GLY A 280 13.01 6.70 8.69
N GLU A 281 12.61 7.34 9.79
CA GLU A 281 12.24 8.76 9.83
C GLU A 281 13.28 9.66 9.17
N LYS A 282 14.58 9.39 9.34
CA LYS A 282 15.67 10.23 8.82
C LYS A 282 15.75 10.28 7.30
N GLY A 283 15.15 9.31 6.61
CA GLY A 283 15.07 9.29 5.14
C GLY A 283 13.81 9.95 4.58
N LEU A 284 12.88 10.39 5.44
CA LEU A 284 11.65 11.06 5.02
C LEU A 284 11.89 12.56 4.77
N PRO A 285 11.11 13.21 3.88
CA PRO A 285 11.16 14.66 3.70
C PRO A 285 10.86 15.42 4.99
N ALA A 286 11.66 16.46 5.27
CA ALA A 286 11.61 17.17 6.56
C ALA A 286 10.26 17.85 6.83
N ASP A 287 9.62 18.39 5.80
CA ASP A 287 8.30 19.02 5.90
C ASP A 287 7.19 18.00 6.19
N LEU A 288 7.31 16.78 5.65
CA LEU A 288 6.41 15.66 5.87
C LEU A 288 6.52 15.14 7.32
N VAL A 289 7.75 15.00 7.82
CA VAL A 289 8.03 14.66 9.23
C VAL A 289 7.46 15.72 10.16
N ALA A 290 7.69 17.01 9.86
CA ALA A 290 7.17 18.11 10.66
C ALA A 290 5.63 18.14 10.68
N ALA A 291 4.97 17.87 9.55
CA ALA A 291 3.51 17.81 9.48
C ALA A 291 2.93 16.65 10.32
N ALA A 292 3.55 15.48 10.28
CA ALA A 292 3.13 14.34 11.10
C ALA A 292 3.35 14.58 12.60
N ARG A 293 4.52 15.11 12.97
CA ARG A 293 4.84 15.51 14.35
C ARG A 293 3.87 16.56 14.90
N ALA A 294 3.42 17.49 14.06
CA ALA A 294 2.42 18.48 14.43
C ALA A 294 1.03 17.87 14.68
N MET A 295 0.74 16.68 14.14
CA MET A 295 -0.46 15.92 14.52
C MET A 295 -0.24 15.20 15.85
N ASP A 296 0.82 14.40 15.96
CA ASP A 296 1.25 13.66 17.16
C ASP A 296 2.58 12.93 16.84
N GLU A 297 3.55 12.88 17.77
CA GLU A 297 4.83 12.14 17.57
C GLU A 297 4.60 10.66 17.22
N LYS A 298 3.50 10.05 17.69
CA LYS A 298 3.20 8.64 17.42
C LYS A 298 3.18 8.33 15.92
N TRP A 299 2.82 9.28 15.05
CA TRP A 299 2.75 9.03 13.60
C TRP A 299 4.09 8.64 12.99
N LEU A 300 5.21 8.96 13.64
CA LEU A 300 6.58 8.66 13.19
C LEU A 300 7.08 7.27 13.62
N HIS A 301 6.24 6.46 14.26
CA HIS A 301 6.60 5.12 14.73
C HIS A 301 5.47 4.12 14.53
N ALA A 302 5.81 2.84 14.44
CA ALA A 302 4.84 1.75 14.44
C ALA A 302 4.27 1.56 15.85
N PRO A 303 3.02 1.08 15.99
CA PRO A 303 2.51 0.67 17.30
C PRO A 303 3.43 -0.38 17.96
N THR A 304 3.59 -0.27 19.28
CA THR A 304 4.31 -1.27 20.10
C THR A 304 3.36 -2.34 20.64
N GLU A 305 2.08 -2.01 20.75
CA GLU A 305 1.02 -2.89 21.24
C GLU A 305 -0.07 -3.11 20.19
N ASP A 306 -0.74 -4.24 20.31
CA ASP A 306 -1.90 -4.56 19.48
C ASP A 306 -3.16 -3.99 20.15
N TYR A 307 -3.77 -2.99 19.51
CA TYR A 307 -5.03 -2.42 19.90
C TYR A 307 -5.93 -2.27 18.68
N GLY A 308 -7.19 -1.89 18.91
CA GLY A 308 -8.14 -1.70 17.84
C GLY A 308 -9.40 -0.99 18.33
N PRO A 309 -10.44 -0.93 17.48
CA PRO A 309 -10.51 -1.57 16.16
C PRO A 309 -9.60 -0.91 15.11
N SER A 310 -9.21 -1.68 14.07
CA SER A 310 -8.61 -1.11 12.86
C SER A 310 -9.68 -0.38 12.06
N LEU A 311 -9.52 0.94 11.89
CA LEU A 311 -10.44 1.81 11.17
C LEU A 311 -9.75 2.39 9.94
N SER A 312 -10.50 2.55 8.84
CA SER A 312 -9.99 3.32 7.72
C SER A 312 -10.16 4.82 7.97
N SER A 313 -9.49 5.62 7.15
CA SER A 313 -9.66 7.08 7.14
C SER A 313 -11.11 7.55 7.04
N LEU A 314 -12.02 6.76 6.45
CA LEU A 314 -13.44 7.10 6.39
C LEU A 314 -14.13 6.99 7.75
N GLU A 315 -13.87 5.91 8.49
CA GLU A 315 -14.44 5.73 9.84
C GLU A 315 -13.79 6.70 10.84
N ASN A 316 -12.50 6.99 10.70
CA ASN A 316 -11.83 8.04 11.48
C ASN A 316 -12.43 9.42 11.16
N TYR A 317 -12.70 9.73 9.89
CA TYR A 317 -13.38 10.97 9.51
C TYR A 317 -14.75 11.11 10.21
N ALA A 318 -15.55 10.04 10.24
CA ALA A 318 -16.85 10.03 10.90
C ALA A 318 -16.76 10.26 12.43
N ARG A 319 -15.64 9.87 13.06
CA ARG A 319 -15.38 10.03 14.49
C ARG A 319 -14.84 11.41 14.86
N GLU A 320 -13.96 11.95 14.01
CA GLU A 320 -13.14 13.12 14.36
C GLU A 320 -13.66 14.42 13.75
N GLN A 321 -14.49 14.34 12.71
CA GLN A 321 -15.05 15.50 12.03
C GLN A 321 -16.53 15.71 12.40
N THR A 322 -17.04 16.88 12.07
CA THR A 322 -18.47 17.23 12.18
C THR A 322 -19.03 17.50 10.79
N PRO A 323 -20.29 17.12 10.50
CA PRO A 323 -20.91 17.42 9.20
C PRO A 323 -20.85 18.91 8.87
N ALA A 324 -20.48 19.22 7.64
CA ALA A 324 -20.44 20.56 7.09
C ALA A 324 -21.87 21.11 6.96
N PRO A 325 -22.06 22.43 7.16
CA PRO A 325 -23.35 23.06 6.91
C PRO A 325 -23.84 22.82 5.49
N VAL A 326 -25.15 22.64 5.33
CA VAL A 326 -25.82 22.48 4.04
C VAL A 326 -26.47 23.82 3.66
N PRO A 327 -25.92 24.57 2.69
CA PRO A 327 -26.53 25.81 2.24
C PRO A 327 -27.95 25.57 1.71
N ALA A 328 -28.82 26.57 1.85
CA ALA A 328 -30.17 26.49 1.30
C ALA A 328 -30.12 26.29 -0.22
N GLY A 329 -30.82 25.27 -0.72
CA GLY A 329 -30.81 24.91 -2.15
C GLY A 329 -29.54 24.20 -2.63
N TRP A 330 -28.62 23.83 -1.73
CA TRP A 330 -27.44 23.05 -2.11
C TRP A 330 -27.85 21.72 -2.74
N SER A 331 -27.14 21.34 -3.79
CA SER A 331 -27.23 20.03 -4.41
C SER A 331 -25.84 19.58 -4.87
N PRO A 332 -25.59 18.25 -4.97
CA PRO A 332 -24.31 17.76 -5.45
C PRO A 332 -23.95 18.36 -6.82
N PRO A 333 -22.69 18.77 -7.04
CA PRO A 333 -22.26 19.36 -8.31
C PRO A 333 -22.49 18.37 -9.46
N LYS A 334 -23.20 18.83 -10.49
CA LYS A 334 -23.50 18.01 -11.67
C LYS A 334 -22.34 18.01 -12.67
N PRO A 335 -22.10 16.89 -13.38
CA PRO A 335 -21.18 16.91 -14.51
C PRO A 335 -21.65 17.93 -15.56
N PRO A 336 -20.73 18.46 -16.38
CA PRO A 336 -21.10 19.26 -17.55
C PRO A 336 -22.03 18.47 -18.47
N ALA A 337 -22.77 19.18 -19.32
CA ALA A 337 -23.49 18.53 -20.41
C ALA A 337 -22.50 17.80 -21.32
N VAL A 338 -22.93 16.69 -21.93
CA VAL A 338 -22.13 15.95 -22.92
C VAL A 338 -21.63 16.94 -23.97
N ALA A 339 -20.31 17.09 -24.07
CA ALA A 339 -19.72 17.88 -25.14
C ALA A 339 -20.17 17.29 -26.47
N LYS A 340 -20.75 18.11 -27.36
CA LYS A 340 -20.94 17.68 -28.75
C LYS A 340 -19.58 17.20 -29.24
N ALA A 341 -19.53 15.99 -29.82
CA ALA A 341 -18.29 15.41 -30.31
C ALA A 341 -17.53 16.49 -31.11
N LEU A 342 -16.25 16.68 -30.79
CA LEU A 342 -15.36 17.45 -31.64
C LEU A 342 -15.39 16.77 -33.01
N GLN A 343 -16.18 17.31 -33.95
CA GLN A 343 -16.00 17.03 -35.36
C GLN A 343 -14.59 17.53 -35.66
N ARG A 344 -13.60 16.63 -35.69
CA ARG A 344 -12.35 16.94 -36.38
C ARG A 344 -12.79 17.23 -37.80
N GLY A 345 -12.79 18.51 -38.16
CA GLY A 345 -13.11 18.95 -39.51
C GLY A 345 -12.26 18.13 -40.48
N GLY A 346 -12.93 17.42 -41.37
CA GLY A 346 -12.26 16.86 -42.52
C GLY A 346 -11.87 18.01 -43.42
N GLU A 347 -10.57 18.22 -43.58
CA GLU A 347 -9.97 18.75 -44.79
C GLU A 347 -8.86 17.79 -45.24
#